data_AF-D8QJZ9-F1
#
_entry.id   AF-D8QJZ9-F1
#
_cell.length_a   1.000
_cell.length_b   1.000
_cell.length_c   1.000
_cell.angle_alpha   90.00
_cell.angle_beta   90.00
_cell.angle_gamma   90.00
#
_symmetry.space_group_name_H-M   'P 1'
#
loop_
_entity.id
_entity.type
_entity.pdbx_description
1 polymer ?
#
loop_
_entity_poly.entity_id
_entity_poly.type
_entity_poly.pdbx_seq_one_letter_code
_entity_poly.pdbx_strand_id
1 'polypeptide(L)'
;MSTTQYTPREYPNAKPNRTCQPPQTRSRISMMLWRWKIWVEGTLIFSMLEPWEKILITSIFLVLFSLIFTAIFKYLPQHVLVMHRRAVYYIWGE
;
A
#
# COMPACT_ATOMS: atom_id res chain seq x y z
N MET A 1 -54.74 -12.65 38.99
CA MET A 1 -53.86 -11.73 38.24
C MET A 1 -52.58 -12.48 37.92
N SER A 2 -52.42 -12.93 36.67
CA SER A 2 -51.26 -13.68 36.21
C SER A 2 -50.26 -12.71 35.57
N THR A 3 -49.12 -12.51 36.22
CA THR A 3 -48.05 -11.63 35.74
C THR A 3 -47.32 -12.32 34.59
N THR A 4 -47.47 -11.83 33.36
CA THR A 4 -46.70 -12.26 32.20
C THR A 4 -45.25 -11.76 32.34
N GLN A 5 -44.33 -12.69 32.58
CA GLN A 5 -42.88 -12.42 32.64
C GLN A 5 -42.35 -12.10 31.23
N TYR A 6 -41.72 -10.94 31.06
CA TYR A 6 -41.06 -10.54 29.82
C TYR A 6 -39.66 -11.17 29.77
N THR A 7 -39.43 -12.12 28.85
CA THR A 7 -38.08 -12.61 28.53
C THR A 7 -37.48 -11.77 27.41
N PRO A 8 -36.35 -11.06 27.63
CA PRO A 8 -35.71 -10.30 26.57
C PRO A 8 -35.21 -11.24 25.46
N ARG A 9 -35.40 -10.83 24.19
CA ARG A 9 -34.93 -11.62 23.05
C ARG A 9 -33.41 -11.59 22.98
N GLU A 10 -32.79 -12.78 23.01
CA GLU A 10 -31.36 -12.94 22.85
C GLU A 10 -31.00 -12.74 21.36
N TYR A 11 -30.25 -11.67 21.07
CA TYR A 11 -29.74 -11.43 19.72
C TYR A 11 -28.43 -12.19 19.54
N PRO A 12 -28.20 -12.82 18.37
CA PRO A 12 -26.90 -13.43 18.09
C PRO A 12 -25.81 -12.35 18.12
N ASN A 13 -24.65 -12.71 18.68
CA ASN A 13 -23.52 -11.79 18.78
C ASN A 13 -23.09 -11.30 17.39
N ALA A 14 -22.87 -9.99 17.25
CA ALA A 14 -22.44 -9.41 15.98
C ALA A 14 -21.06 -9.96 15.60
N LYS A 15 -20.90 -10.38 14.33
CA LYS A 15 -19.61 -10.87 13.85
C LYS A 15 -18.60 -9.73 13.88
N PRO A 16 -17.37 -9.95 14.38
CA PRO A 16 -16.37 -8.89 14.45
C PRO A 16 -15.93 -8.46 13.05
N ASN A 17 -15.78 -7.16 12.84
CA ASN A 17 -15.24 -6.61 11.60
C ASN A 17 -13.75 -6.95 11.49
N ARG A 18 -13.35 -7.64 10.41
CA ARG A 18 -11.99 -8.12 10.18
C ARG A 18 -11.17 -7.26 9.20
N THR A 19 -11.72 -6.16 8.68
CA THR A 19 -11.07 -5.35 7.62
C THR A 19 -9.70 -4.81 8.03
N CYS A 20 -9.52 -4.48 9.32
CA CYS A 20 -8.28 -3.93 9.87
C CYS A 20 -7.54 -4.93 10.79
N GLN A 21 -7.94 -6.20 10.85
CA GLN A 21 -7.28 -7.18 11.72
C GLN A 21 -5.99 -7.68 11.09
N PRO A 22 -4.94 -7.95 11.90
CA PRO A 22 -3.74 -8.60 11.41
C PRO A 22 -4.06 -10.02 10.91
N PRO A 23 -3.32 -10.51 9.91
CA PRO A 23 -3.48 -11.89 9.44
C PRO A 23 -3.16 -12.85 10.59
N GLN A 24 -4.00 -13.89 10.76
CA GLN A 24 -3.80 -14.93 11.79
C GLN A 24 -2.65 -15.89 11.46
N THR A 25 -1.99 -15.71 10.31
CA THR A 25 -0.90 -16.58 9.86
C THR A 25 0.43 -16.20 10.52
N ARG A 26 1.29 -17.20 10.79
CA ARG A 26 2.62 -16.98 11.42
C ARG A 26 3.68 -16.41 10.47
N SER A 27 3.35 -16.25 9.19
CA SER A 27 4.32 -15.88 8.15
C SER A 27 4.77 -14.42 8.28
N ARG A 28 6.09 -14.19 8.39
CA ARG A 28 6.67 -12.83 8.49
C ARG A 28 6.30 -11.95 7.30
N ILE A 29 6.28 -12.53 6.10
CA ILE A 29 5.94 -11.82 4.86
C ILE A 29 4.48 -11.34 4.89
N SER A 30 3.55 -12.19 5.36
CA SER A 30 2.14 -11.83 5.50
C SER A 30 1.97 -10.65 6.47
N MET A 31 2.71 -10.66 7.58
CA MET A 31 2.70 -9.55 8.53
C MET A 31 3.31 -8.26 7.96
N MET A 32 4.38 -8.35 7.16
CA MET A 32 4.97 -7.19 6.48
C MET A 32 4.00 -6.59 5.45
N LEU A 33 3.37 -7.42 4.62
CA LEU A 33 2.37 -6.97 3.65
C LEU A 33 1.16 -6.34 4.33
N TRP A 34 0.70 -6.90 5.46
CA TRP A 34 -0.37 -6.29 6.24
C TRP A 34 0.03 -4.91 6.79
N ARG A 35 1.23 -4.77 7.35
CA ARG A 35 1.74 -3.48 7.82
C ARG A 35 1.80 -2.47 6.69
N TRP A 36 2.30 -2.87 5.52
CA TRP A 36 2.38 -2.01 4.35
C TRP A 36 0.99 -1.60 3.86
N LYS A 37 0.03 -2.54 3.79
CA LYS A 37 -1.37 -2.26 3.47
C LYS A 37 -1.97 -1.21 4.40
N ILE A 38 -1.85 -1.39 5.71
CA ILE A 38 -2.40 -0.44 6.70
C ILE A 38 -1.73 0.93 6.58
N TRP A 39 -0.42 0.98 6.34
CA TRP A 39 0.31 2.23 6.15
C TRP A 39 -0.15 2.97 4.90
N VAL A 40 -0.32 2.28 3.79
CA VAL A 40 -0.86 2.83 2.53
C VAL A 40 -2.30 3.29 2.70
N GLU A 41 -3.16 2.47 3.33
CA GLU A 41 -4.56 2.80 3.60
C GLU A 41 -4.69 4.06 4.48
N GLY A 42 -3.79 4.23 5.45
CA GLY A 42 -3.79 5.37 6.38
C GLY A 42 -3.16 6.65 5.84
N THR A 43 -2.07 6.56 5.08
CA THR A 43 -1.31 7.75 4.63
C THR A 43 -1.90 8.41 3.39
N LEU A 44 -2.55 7.65 2.50
CA LEU A 44 -3.05 8.15 1.22
C LEU A 44 -4.57 8.38 1.20
N ILE A 45 -5.20 8.44 2.38
CA ILE A 45 -6.66 8.68 2.55
C ILE A 45 -7.51 7.60 1.84
N PHE A 46 -6.89 6.50 1.39
CA PHE A 46 -7.55 5.39 0.71
C PHE A 46 -8.68 4.77 1.55
N SER A 47 -8.73 4.99 2.86
CA SER A 47 -9.86 4.59 3.69
C SER A 47 -11.18 5.30 3.36
N MET A 48 -11.14 6.52 2.83
CA MET A 48 -12.33 7.36 2.59
C MET A 48 -12.81 7.34 1.14
N LEU A 49 -11.96 6.91 0.21
CA LEU A 49 -12.29 6.87 -1.21
C LEU A 49 -13.29 5.75 -1.53
N GLU A 50 -14.12 5.99 -2.53
CA GLU A 50 -14.97 4.93 -3.07
C GLU A 50 -14.13 3.88 -3.81
N PRO A 51 -14.57 2.61 -3.89
CA PRO A 51 -13.78 1.55 -4.52
C PRO A 51 -13.32 1.86 -5.95
N TRP A 52 -14.13 2.58 -6.72
CA TRP A 52 -13.81 2.94 -8.11
C TRP A 52 -12.73 4.03 -8.19
N GLU A 53 -12.75 5.03 -7.31
CA GLU A 53 -11.75 6.10 -7.26
C GLU A 53 -10.36 5.54 -6.93
N LYS A 54 -10.31 4.55 -6.05
CA LYS A 54 -9.05 3.86 -5.71
C LYS A 54 -8.45 3.20 -6.93
N ILE A 55 -9.27 2.56 -7.76
CA ILE A 55 -8.82 1.90 -9.00
C ILE A 55 -8.27 2.95 -9.96
N LEU A 56 -8.99 4.07 -10.14
CA LEU A 56 -8.56 5.16 -11.02
C LEU A 56 -7.20 5.73 -10.57
N ILE A 57 -7.08 6.17 -9.31
CA ILE A 57 -5.84 6.76 -8.79
C ILE A 57 -4.69 5.76 -8.85
N THR A 58 -4.91 4.51 -8.44
CA THR A 58 -3.87 3.47 -8.49
C THR A 58 -3.41 3.22 -9.93
N SER A 59 -4.32 3.23 -10.91
CA SER A 59 -3.96 3.07 -12.32
C SER A 59 -3.09 4.22 -12.84
N ILE A 60 -3.42 5.47 -12.50
CA ILE A 60 -2.62 6.64 -12.88
C ILE A 60 -1.23 6.55 -12.27
N PHE A 61 -1.13 6.25 -10.97
CA PHE A 61 0.15 6.06 -10.30
C PHE A 61 0.97 4.94 -10.94
N LEU A 62 0.35 3.82 -11.32
CA LEU A 62 1.02 2.72 -11.99
C LEU A 62 1.56 3.15 -13.36
N VAL A 63 0.78 3.87 -14.16
CA VAL A 63 1.24 4.39 -15.46
C VAL A 63 2.40 5.37 -15.28
N LEU A 64 2.29 6.33 -14.36
CA LEU A 64 3.37 7.27 -14.07
C LEU A 64 4.62 6.57 -13.57
N PHE A 65 4.46 5.63 -12.64
CA PHE A 65 5.57 4.87 -12.08
C PHE A 65 6.24 3.99 -13.14
N SER A 66 5.49 3.35 -14.03
CA SER A 66 6.06 2.54 -15.12
C SER A 66 6.79 3.40 -16.15
N LEU A 67 6.29 4.62 -16.43
CA LEU A 67 6.98 5.58 -17.29
C LEU A 67 8.30 6.05 -16.66
N ILE A 68 8.28 6.40 -15.38
CA ILE A 68 9.49 6.78 -14.61
C ILE A 68 10.48 5.61 -14.57
N PHE A 69 9.99 4.40 -14.29
CA PHE A 69 10.82 3.21 -14.24
C PHE A 69 11.48 2.96 -15.60
N THR A 70 10.71 3.01 -16.69
CA THR A 70 11.24 2.89 -18.06
C THR A 70 12.27 3.98 -18.34
N ALA A 71 12.02 5.22 -17.91
CA ALA A 71 12.95 6.32 -18.07
C ALA A 71 14.26 6.07 -17.31
N ILE A 72 14.18 5.60 -16.06
CA ILE A 72 15.34 5.25 -15.26
C ILE A 72 16.14 4.14 -15.93
N PHE A 73 15.52 3.02 -16.29
CA PHE A 73 16.26 1.88 -16.87
C PHE A 73 16.87 2.20 -18.23
N LYS A 74 16.21 3.02 -19.04
CA LYS A 74 16.70 3.34 -20.39
C LYS A 74 17.68 4.50 -20.42
N TYR A 75 17.43 5.57 -19.66
CA TYR A 75 18.21 6.81 -19.75
C TYR A 75 19.29 6.91 -18.66
N LEU A 76 19.04 6.41 -17.45
CA LEU A 76 20.00 6.52 -16.34
C LEU A 76 21.37 5.88 -16.62
N PRO A 77 21.50 4.65 -17.18
CA PRO A 77 22.83 4.05 -17.36
C PRO A 77 23.71 4.84 -18.34
N GLN A 78 23.12 5.40 -19.41
CA GLN A 78 23.84 6.22 -20.36
C GLN A 78 24.35 7.51 -19.70
N HIS A 79 23.51 8.16 -18.89
CA HIS A 79 23.91 9.37 -18.17
C HIS A 79 24.99 9.11 -17.12
N VAL A 80 24.89 7.99 -16.38
CA VAL A 80 25.91 7.61 -15.38
C VAL A 80 27.26 7.37 -16.03
N LEU A 81 27.33 6.73 -17.20
CA LEU A 81 28.61 6.51 -17.90
C LEU A 81 29.29 7.82 -18.32
N VAL A 82 28.52 8.78 -18.84
CA VAL A 82 29.06 10.09 -19.23
C VAL A 82 29.53 10.87 -18.01
N MET A 83 28.75 10.88 -16.92
CA MET A 83 29.13 11.55 -15.67
C MET A 83 30.34 10.88 -15.02
N HIS A 84 30.44 9.55 -15.07
CA HIS A 84 31.59 8.81 -14.56
C HIS A 84 32.88 9.20 -15.27
N ARG A 85 32.89 9.25 -16.61
CA ARG A 85 34.07 9.69 -17.37
C ARG A 85 34.54 11.09 -16.98
N ARG A 86 33.60 12.02 -16.81
CA ARG A 86 33.92 13.39 -16.36
C ARG A 86 34.43 13.41 -14.91
N ALA A 87 33.81 12.62 -14.03
CA ALA A 87 34.24 12.53 -12.63
C ALA A 87 35.67 11.98 -12.51
N VAL A 88 36.03 10.96 -13.29
CA VAL A 88 37.41 10.44 -13.35
C VAL A 88 38.37 11.52 -13.81
N TYR A 89 38.04 12.27 -14.87
CA TYR A 89 38.87 13.38 -15.34
C TYR A 89 39.11 14.44 -14.26
N TYR A 90 38.07 14.87 -13.55
CA TYR A 90 38.20 15.90 -12.51
C TYR A 90 38.89 15.43 -11.24
N ILE A 91 38.75 14.15 -10.86
CA ILE A 91 39.32 13.61 -9.62
C ILE A 91 40.77 13.17 -9.84
N TRP A 92 41.05 12.52 -10.97
CA TRP A 92 42.33 11.87 -11.23
C TRP A 92 43.24 12.65 -12.19
N GLY A 93 42.71 13.63 -12.92
CA GLY A 93 43.48 14.48 -13.83
C GLY A 93 43.86 13.85 -15.18
N GLU A 94 43.30 12.66 -15.50
CA GLU A 94 43.41 11.95 -16.78
C GLU A 94 42.17 12.14 -17.65
#